data_AF-A0A8T3R5F8-F1
#
_entry.id   AF-A0A8T3R5F8-F1
#
_cell.length_a   1.000
_cell.length_b   1.000
_cell.length_c   1.000
_cell.angle_alpha   90.00
_cell.angle_beta   90.00
_cell.angle_gamma   90.00
#
_symmetry.space_group_name_H-M   'P 1'
#
loop_
_entity.id
_entity.type
_entity.pdbx_description
1 polymer ?
#
loop_
_entity_poly.entity_id
_entity_poly.type
_entity_poly.pdbx_seq_one_letter_code
_entity_poly.pdbx_strand_id
1 'polypeptide(L)'
;GTTVTVFGSEGIVLAGPVGRGDFTDQLPSIFVDRPAYGAALGNPGRVTGNANVFEAAFLISLLDARGRILVDEPVMALCGTGCRGGFDVTLRYTVARAQWGILRTYNLSAKDGSVEDVREYPVWLTPEG
;
A
#
# COMPACT_ATOMS: atom_id res chain seq x y z
N GLY A 1 -1.31 -4.25 -31.74
CA GLY A 1 -1.03 -5.61 -31.27
C GLY A 1 -2.25 -6.48 -31.52
N THR A 2 -2.08 -7.79 -31.69
CA THR A 2 -3.16 -8.74 -31.98
C THR A 2 -3.39 -9.63 -30.76
N THR A 3 -4.66 -9.86 -30.40
CA THR A 3 -5.03 -10.69 -29.24
C THR A 3 -4.59 -12.14 -29.46
N VAL A 4 -3.82 -12.68 -28.52
CA VAL A 4 -3.47 -14.10 -28.45
C VAL A 4 -4.39 -14.76 -27.44
N THR A 5 -5.07 -15.83 -27.85
CA THR A 5 -6.09 -16.52 -27.03
C THR A 5 -5.57 -17.81 -26.39
N VAL A 6 -4.35 -18.26 -26.69
CA VAL A 6 -3.76 -19.50 -26.16
C VAL A 6 -2.25 -19.36 -25.96
N PHE A 7 -1.75 -19.81 -24.80
CA PHE A 7 -0.32 -20.03 -24.53
C PHE A 7 -0.10 -21.53 -24.23
N GLY A 8 0.88 -22.21 -24.85
CA GLY A 8 1.17 -23.66 -24.68
C GLY A 8 2.68 -23.92 -24.46
N SER A 9 3.16 -25.07 -23.95
CA SER A 9 2.73 -26.46 -24.18
C SER A 9 2.07 -27.23 -23.01
N GLU A 10 1.89 -26.61 -21.84
CA GLU A 10 1.07 -27.10 -20.70
C GLU A 10 0.14 -25.98 -20.17
N GLY A 11 -0.11 -24.95 -20.99
CA GLY A 11 -0.34 -23.58 -20.52
C GLY A 11 -1.65 -23.27 -19.77
N ILE A 12 -1.63 -22.11 -19.11
CA ILE A 12 -2.78 -21.51 -18.42
C ILE A 12 -3.81 -21.08 -19.46
N VAL A 13 -5.03 -21.61 -19.37
CA VAL A 13 -6.17 -21.17 -20.18
C VAL A 13 -6.66 -19.83 -19.62
N LEU A 14 -6.43 -18.76 -20.37
CA LEU A 14 -7.02 -17.44 -20.09
C LEU A 14 -8.30 -17.28 -20.91
N ALA A 15 -9.41 -16.97 -20.25
CA ALA A 15 -10.70 -16.75 -20.91
C ALA A 15 -10.77 -15.43 -21.72
N GLY A 16 -9.74 -14.59 -21.65
CA GLY A 16 -9.63 -13.31 -22.36
C GLY A 16 -8.40 -12.51 -21.94
N PRO A 17 -8.23 -11.27 -22.45
CA PRO A 17 -7.22 -10.34 -21.96
C PRO A 17 -7.43 -10.07 -20.47
N VAL A 18 -6.36 -10.16 -19.68
CA VAL A 18 -6.38 -9.86 -18.25
C VAL A 18 -5.62 -8.57 -17.96
N GLY A 19 -6.15 -7.77 -17.04
CA GLY A 19 -5.55 -6.56 -16.51
C GLY A 19 -5.43 -6.60 -14.99
N ARG A 20 -4.79 -5.58 -14.41
CA ARG A 20 -4.64 -5.47 -12.94
C ARG A 20 -5.99 -5.49 -12.20
N GLY A 21 -7.03 -4.94 -12.81
CA GLY A 21 -8.38 -4.85 -12.22
C GLY A 21 -9.02 -6.21 -11.96
N ASP A 22 -8.65 -7.23 -12.74
CA ASP A 22 -9.24 -8.58 -12.66
C ASP A 22 -8.78 -9.37 -11.43
N PHE A 23 -7.79 -8.86 -10.69
CA PHE A 23 -7.19 -9.51 -9.53
C PHE A 23 -7.32 -8.66 -8.25
N THR A 24 -8.29 -7.75 -8.21
CA THR A 24 -8.50 -6.86 -7.05
C THR A 24 -8.93 -7.60 -5.78
N ASP A 25 -9.50 -8.81 -5.95
CA ASP A 25 -9.82 -9.78 -4.91
C ASP A 25 -8.58 -10.47 -4.32
N GLN A 26 -7.47 -10.51 -5.06
CA GLN A 26 -6.18 -11.07 -4.61
C GLN A 26 -5.32 -10.04 -3.86
N LEU A 27 -5.74 -8.76 -3.83
CA LEU A 27 -5.01 -7.72 -3.13
C LEU A 27 -5.21 -7.83 -1.61
N PRO A 28 -4.20 -7.48 -0.80
CA PRO A 28 -4.38 -7.34 0.64
C PRO A 28 -5.45 -6.30 0.97
N SER A 29 -6.04 -6.36 2.17
CA SER A 29 -7.05 -5.41 2.64
C SER A 29 -6.62 -3.96 2.43
N ILE A 30 -5.34 -3.66 2.69
CA ILE A 30 -4.70 -2.37 2.39
C ILE A 30 -3.57 -2.61 1.41
N PHE A 31 -3.61 -1.96 0.24
CA PHE A 31 -2.60 -2.06 -0.80
C PHE A 31 -2.03 -0.69 -1.16
N VAL A 32 -0.72 -0.51 -0.95
CA VAL A 32 0.02 0.67 -1.42
C VAL A 32 0.51 0.46 -2.86
N ASP A 33 0.13 1.35 -3.77
CA ASP A 33 0.58 1.38 -5.17
C ASP A 33 1.79 2.32 -5.36
N ARG A 34 1.81 3.46 -4.65
CA ARG A 34 2.95 4.38 -4.61
C ARG A 34 3.30 4.73 -3.16
N PRO A 35 4.58 4.73 -2.77
CA PRO A 35 5.73 4.30 -3.58
C PRO A 35 5.65 2.79 -3.91
N ALA A 36 6.30 2.39 -5.01
CA ALA A 36 6.45 0.97 -5.30
C ALA A 36 7.32 0.31 -4.20
N TYR A 37 7.19 -1.01 -4.05
CA TYR A 37 7.99 -1.77 -3.10
C TYR A 37 9.50 -1.55 -3.33
N GLY A 38 10.22 -1.07 -2.31
CA GLY A 38 11.65 -0.75 -2.41
C GLY A 38 11.99 0.59 -3.06
N ALA A 39 11.00 1.38 -3.49
CA ALA A 39 11.24 2.66 -4.14
C ALA A 39 11.50 3.80 -3.15
N ALA A 40 11.98 4.93 -3.66
CA ALA A 40 12.12 6.14 -2.88
C ALA A 40 10.76 6.74 -2.52
N LEU A 41 10.60 7.12 -1.25
CA LEU A 41 9.52 7.98 -0.79
C LEU A 41 10.11 9.39 -0.70
N GLY A 42 9.65 10.31 -1.56
CA GLY A 42 10.08 11.72 -1.51
C GLY A 42 9.79 12.37 -0.15
N ASN A 43 10.24 13.61 0.05
CA ASN A 43 9.94 14.37 1.26
C ASN A 43 9.50 15.80 0.88
N PRO A 44 8.21 16.15 0.99
CA PRO A 44 7.12 15.32 1.50
C PRO A 44 6.78 14.11 0.60
N GLY A 45 6.40 13.00 1.23
CA GLY A 45 6.20 11.70 0.59
C GLY A 45 4.74 11.40 0.30
N ARG A 46 4.36 11.39 -0.98
CA ARG A 46 3.01 11.02 -1.41
C ARG A 46 2.84 9.50 -1.44
N VAL A 47 1.83 9.01 -0.72
CA VAL A 47 1.45 7.60 -0.64
C VAL A 47 0.05 7.43 -1.23
N THR A 48 -0.08 6.57 -2.23
CA THR A 48 -1.36 6.27 -2.86
C THR A 48 -1.60 4.77 -2.93
N GLY A 49 -2.86 4.39 -2.87
CA GLY A 49 -3.23 2.99 -2.96
C GLY A 49 -4.74 2.81 -2.93
N ASN A 50 -5.16 1.63 -2.51
CA ASN A 50 -6.56 1.33 -2.26
C ASN A 50 -6.70 0.39 -1.06
N ALA A 51 -7.86 0.46 -0.41
CA ALA A 51 -8.17 -0.36 0.74
C ALA A 51 -9.63 -0.83 0.71
N ASN A 52 -9.88 -1.97 1.35
CA ASN A 52 -11.19 -2.48 1.71
C ASN A 52 -11.10 -2.91 3.18
N VAL A 53 -11.43 -1.98 4.08
CA VAL A 53 -11.32 -2.12 5.53
C VAL A 53 -12.61 -1.62 6.19
N PHE A 54 -12.84 -2.01 7.45
CA PHE A 54 -13.99 -1.54 8.22
C PHE A 54 -14.01 -0.02 8.31
N GLU A 55 -15.18 0.60 8.06
CA GLU A 55 -15.39 2.05 8.03
C GLU A 55 -14.44 2.85 7.12
N ALA A 56 -13.75 2.20 6.18
CA ALA A 56 -12.72 2.80 5.33
C ALA A 56 -11.51 3.37 6.10
N ALA A 57 -11.35 3.04 7.39
CA ALA A 57 -10.35 3.61 8.27
C ALA A 57 -9.17 2.65 8.51
N PHE A 58 -7.95 3.18 8.41
CA PHE A 58 -6.71 2.47 8.73
C PHE A 58 -5.62 3.46 9.14
N LEU A 59 -4.43 2.96 9.47
CA LEU A 59 -3.27 3.77 9.83
C LEU A 59 -2.09 3.50 8.90
N ILE A 60 -1.29 4.54 8.70
CA ILE A 60 0.02 4.46 8.07
C ILE A 60 1.06 4.95 9.07
N SER A 61 2.02 4.09 9.41
CA SER A 61 3.23 4.50 10.12
C SER A 61 4.43 4.51 9.18
N LEU A 62 5.28 5.52 9.29
CA LEU A 62 6.58 5.54 8.64
C LEU A 62 7.68 5.36 9.68
N LEU A 63 8.53 4.35 9.51
CA LEU A 63 9.61 4.01 10.43
C LEU A 63 10.98 4.25 9.79
N ASP A 64 11.95 4.71 10.59
CA ASP A 64 13.35 4.84 10.17
C ASP A 64 14.10 3.49 10.16
N ALA A 65 15.37 3.50 9.75
CA ALA A 65 16.22 2.30 9.70
C ALA A 65 16.40 1.59 11.05
N ARG A 66 16.08 2.25 12.17
CA ARG A 66 16.17 1.70 13.53
C ARG A 66 14.80 1.29 14.07
N GLY A 67 13.75 1.35 13.25
CA GLY A 67 12.37 1.05 13.65
C GLY A 67 11.72 2.15 14.48
N ARG A 68 12.27 3.37 14.51
CA ARG A 68 11.61 4.49 15.20
C ARG A 68 10.53 5.07 14.30
N ILE A 69 9.35 5.28 14.86
CA ILE A 69 8.23 5.93 14.16
C ILE A 69 8.58 7.40 13.92
N LEU A 70 8.57 7.79 12.65
CA LEU A 70 8.72 9.17 12.17
C LEU A 70 7.36 9.84 11.95
N VAL A 71 6.37 9.06 11.50
CA VAL A 71 5.00 9.50 11.21
C VAL A 71 4.06 8.37 11.63
N ASP A 72 2.91 8.73 12.19
CA ASP A 72 1.78 7.82 12.43
C ASP A 72 0.49 8.59 12.10
N GLU A 73 -0.14 8.23 10.98
CA GLU A 73 -1.21 9.01 10.36
C GLU A 73 -2.46 8.15 10.15
N PRO A 74 -3.63 8.56 10.68
CA PRO A 74 -4.91 7.96 10.32
C PRO A 74 -5.26 8.28 8.86
N VAL A 75 -5.67 7.27 8.09
CA VAL A 75 -6.03 7.42 6.68
C VAL A 75 -7.43 6.87 6.42
N MET A 76 -8.19 7.61 5.63
CA MET A 76 -9.51 7.21 5.16
C MET A 76 -9.45 6.89 3.66
N ALA A 77 -9.88 5.68 3.28
CA ALA A 77 -10.16 5.35 1.90
C ALA A 77 -11.51 5.94 1.46
N LEU A 78 -11.73 6.05 0.15
CA LEU A 78 -12.97 6.59 -0.43
C LEU A 78 -14.22 5.74 -0.12
N CYS A 79 -14.03 4.45 0.19
CA CYS A 79 -15.10 3.56 0.66
C CYS A 79 -14.53 2.41 1.50
N GLY A 80 -15.40 1.79 2.30
CA GLY A 80 -15.05 0.75 3.27
C GLY A 80 -15.71 -0.59 2.98
N THR A 81 -15.92 -1.42 4.00
CA THR A 81 -16.41 -2.81 3.93
C THR A 81 -17.28 -3.14 2.72
N GLY A 82 -16.76 -4.03 1.86
CA GLY A 82 -17.47 -4.49 0.66
C GLY A 82 -17.27 -3.59 -0.56
N CYS A 83 -16.59 -2.45 -0.40
CA CYS A 83 -16.19 -1.54 -1.46
C CYS A 83 -14.70 -1.23 -1.32
N ARG A 84 -13.91 -1.50 -2.35
CA ARG A 84 -12.49 -1.15 -2.38
C ARG A 84 -12.32 0.30 -2.83
N GLY A 85 -11.92 1.18 -1.92
CA GLY A 85 -11.75 2.61 -2.15
C GLY A 85 -10.30 3.02 -2.31
N GLY A 86 -10.03 4.03 -3.14
CA GLY A 86 -8.69 4.64 -3.24
C GLY A 86 -8.34 5.49 -2.03
N PHE A 87 -7.05 5.74 -1.80
CA PHE A 87 -6.55 6.74 -0.85
C PHE A 87 -5.34 7.48 -1.44
N ASP A 88 -5.14 8.72 -0.98
CA ASP A 88 -4.04 9.59 -1.39
C ASP A 88 -3.67 10.50 -0.21
N VAL A 89 -2.50 10.27 0.38
CA VAL A 89 -2.01 11.00 1.56
C VAL A 89 -0.58 11.47 1.33
N THR A 90 -0.22 12.59 1.93
CA THR A 90 1.14 13.13 1.87
C THR A 90 1.75 13.16 3.27
N LEU A 91 2.84 12.43 3.46
CA LEU A 91 3.55 12.30 4.73
C LEU A 91 4.73 13.27 4.77
N ARG A 92 4.83 14.08 5.82
CA ARG A 92 6.02 14.90 6.10
C ARG A 92 6.84 14.20 7.17
N TYR A 93 8.15 14.08 6.95
CA TYR A 93 9.04 13.40 7.90
C TYR A 93 10.43 14.04 7.91
N THR A 94 11.27 13.70 8.88
CA THR A 94 12.64 14.21 8.97
C THR A 94 13.63 13.08 9.16
N VAL A 95 14.65 13.04 8.31
CA VAL A 95 15.81 12.14 8.43
C VAL A 95 17.09 12.93 8.20
N ALA A 96 18.14 12.66 8.99
CA ALA A 96 19.40 13.40 8.89
C ALA A 96 20.21 13.06 7.63
N ARG A 97 19.98 11.87 7.06
CA ARG A 97 20.61 11.38 5.84
C ARG A 97 19.68 10.38 5.16
N ALA A 98 19.92 10.14 3.88
CA ALA A 98 19.18 9.12 3.15
C ALA A 98 19.39 7.73 3.79
N GLN A 99 18.31 6.96 3.94
CA GLN A 99 18.32 5.66 4.60
C GLN A 99 17.13 4.80 4.17
N TRP A 100 17.24 3.48 4.36
CA TRP A 100 16.07 2.61 4.30
C TRP A 100 15.13 2.87 5.49
N GLY A 101 13.83 2.76 5.24
CA GLY A 101 12.78 2.78 6.24
C GLY A 101 11.68 1.80 5.88
N ILE A 102 10.64 1.76 6.71
CA ILE A 102 9.46 0.93 6.50
C ILE A 102 8.23 1.82 6.49
N LEU A 103 7.48 1.79 5.40
CA LEU A 103 6.11 2.27 5.36
C LEU A 103 5.21 1.10 5.76
N ARG A 104 4.58 1.21 6.93
CA ARG A 104 3.68 0.19 7.48
C ARG A 104 2.24 0.65 7.36
N THR A 105 1.35 -0.22 6.90
CA THR A 105 -0.10 -0.01 6.93
C THR A 105 -0.75 -1.08 7.81
N TYR A 106 -1.78 -0.71 8.55
CA TYR A 106 -2.52 -1.63 9.41
C TYR A 106 -3.87 -1.02 9.78
N ASN A 107 -4.82 -1.83 10.23
CA ASN A 107 -6.06 -1.38 10.86
C ASN A 107 -6.14 -1.92 12.29
N LEU A 108 -7.11 -1.41 13.05
CA LEU A 108 -7.40 -1.89 14.40
C LEU A 108 -8.72 -2.65 14.39
N SER A 109 -8.74 -3.80 15.04
CA SER A 109 -9.94 -4.60 15.29
C SER A 109 -10.98 -3.75 16.02
N ALA A 110 -12.19 -3.65 15.45
CA ALA A 110 -13.31 -2.97 16.12
C ALA A 110 -13.77 -3.69 17.41
N LYS A 111 -13.36 -4.96 17.59
CA LYS A 111 -13.74 -5.79 18.74
C LYS A 111 -12.89 -5.50 19.96
N ASP A 112 -11.58 -5.32 19.79
CA ASP A 112 -10.62 -5.27 20.90
C ASP A 112 -9.42 -4.33 20.68
N GLY A 113 -9.38 -3.62 19.55
CA GLY A 113 -8.29 -2.69 19.22
C GLY A 113 -6.96 -3.38 18.89
N SER A 114 -6.95 -4.70 18.71
CA SER A 114 -5.75 -5.41 18.25
C SER A 114 -5.36 -4.99 16.83
N VAL A 115 -4.07 -5.03 16.53
CA VAL A 115 -3.53 -4.68 15.22
C VAL A 115 -3.83 -5.80 14.22
N GLU A 116 -4.40 -5.44 13.08
CA GLU A 116 -4.80 -6.33 11.99
C GLU A 116 -4.25 -5.85 10.64
N ASP A 117 -4.33 -6.72 9.62
CA ASP A 117 -3.95 -6.46 8.22
C ASP A 117 -2.63 -5.72 8.00
N VAL A 118 -1.62 -6.04 8.81
CA VAL A 118 -0.30 -5.42 8.73
C VAL A 118 0.35 -5.70 7.38
N ARG A 119 0.81 -4.64 6.72
CA ARG A 119 1.68 -4.70 5.53
C ARG A 119 2.86 -3.76 5.70
N GLU A 120 4.01 -4.19 5.23
CA GLU A 120 5.26 -3.45 5.32
C GLU A 120 5.89 -3.30 3.94
N TYR A 121 6.27 -2.08 3.61
CA TYR A 121 6.90 -1.71 2.36
C TYR A 121 8.26 -1.09 2.69
N PRO A 122 9.38 -1.71 2.29
CA PRO A 122 10.67 -1.06 2.37
C PRO A 122 10.67 0.15 1.44
N VAL A 123 11.11 1.29 1.95
CA VAL A 123 11.16 2.54 1.20
C VAL A 123 12.49 3.24 1.44
N TRP A 124 13.01 3.89 0.39
CA TRP A 124 14.20 4.72 0.52
C TRP A 124 13.79 6.14 0.92
N LEU A 125 14.18 6.56 2.12
CA LEU A 125 13.88 7.88 2.66
C LEU A 125 14.99 8.86 2.32
N THR A 126 14.61 10.09 1.99
CA THR A 126 15.54 11.19 1.75
C THR A 126 15.30 12.32 2.75
N PRO A 127 16.35 13.11 3.09
CA PRO A 127 16.14 14.37 3.80
C PRO A 127 15.15 15.27 3.06
N GLU A 128 14.65 16.30 3.74
CA GLU A 128 13.83 17.34 3.10
C GLU A 128 14.60 17.96 1.93
N GLY A 129 13.92 18.14 0.81
CA GLY A 129 14.47 18.71 -0.43
C GLY A 129 14.06 20.16 -0.62
#